data_AF-A0A9N9BWH9-F1
#
_entry.id   AF-A0A9N9BWH9-F1
#
_cell.length_a   1.000
_cell.length_b   1.000
_cell.length_c   1.000
_cell.angle_alpha   90.00
_cell.angle_beta   90.00
_cell.angle_gamma   90.00
#
_symmetry.space_group_name_H-M   'P 1'
#
loop_
_entity.id
_entity.type
_entity.pdbx_description
1 polymer ?
#
loop_
_entity_poly.entity_id
_entity_poly.type
_entity_poly.pdbx_seq_one_letter_code
_entity_poly.pdbx_strand_id
1 'polypeptide(L)'
;MGDTKAAENNTKGAATLLHYLAVTLEENQKELINFMDELPHLESAARVSVVTVMASVNNLATGVSHIREEIHALKKIKKLQNNDRFVEVMGEFVEFIEPTVTKIRDLAKKLDNELKQLLVYYGEDPSSTKPEDFFKLIVSFASYFAKARMENEELRKKAEKERERERNRLVNRRPSDTSSVSSSIAGKGDFDDAIRELRSGLRRGRGRPVSKVFMDVQVEESPNSLASSNLTENF
;
A
#
# COMPACT_ATOMS: atom_id res chain seq x y z
N MET A 1 5.85 -15.13 -3.82
CA MET A 1 4.49 -15.58 -3.38
C MET A 1 3.36 -14.83 -4.07
N GLY A 2 3.52 -13.55 -4.43
CA GLY A 2 2.49 -12.81 -5.17
C GLY A 2 2.25 -13.34 -6.60
N ASP A 3 3.29 -13.87 -7.24
CA ASP A 3 3.22 -14.31 -8.65
C ASP A 3 2.53 -15.67 -8.82
N THR A 4 2.55 -16.50 -7.79
CA THR A 4 1.91 -17.82 -7.81
C THR A 4 0.41 -17.63 -7.68
N LYS A 5 -0.32 -17.78 -8.79
CA LYS A 5 -1.79 -17.79 -8.79
C LYS A 5 -2.31 -19.00 -8.05
N ALA A 6 -3.38 -18.82 -7.30
CA ALA A 6 -4.11 -19.94 -6.70
C ALA A 6 -5.01 -20.58 -7.77
N ALA A 7 -5.36 -21.85 -7.59
CA ALA A 7 -6.33 -22.50 -8.46
C ALA A 7 -7.66 -21.72 -8.45
N GLU A 8 -8.30 -21.57 -9.61
CA GLU A 8 -9.49 -20.71 -9.79
C GLU A 8 -10.68 -21.09 -8.89
N ASN A 9 -10.72 -22.35 -8.43
CA ASN A 9 -11.76 -22.92 -7.57
C ASN A 9 -11.25 -23.26 -6.16
N ASN A 10 -10.18 -22.62 -5.69
CA ASN A 10 -9.69 -22.90 -4.34
C ASN A 10 -10.75 -22.59 -3.29
N THR A 11 -10.76 -23.38 -2.21
CA THR A 11 -11.77 -23.34 -1.14
C THR A 11 -11.87 -21.98 -0.45
N LYS A 12 -10.84 -21.13 -0.57
CA LYS A 12 -10.76 -19.83 0.08
C LYS A 12 -11.07 -18.65 -0.84
N GLY A 13 -11.33 -18.90 -2.14
CA GLY A 13 -11.57 -17.86 -3.14
C GLY A 13 -10.41 -16.87 -3.29
N ALA A 14 -9.18 -17.28 -2.96
CA ALA A 14 -8.00 -16.41 -2.95
C ALA A 14 -7.38 -16.30 -4.36
N ALA A 15 -6.81 -15.15 -4.73
CA ALA A 15 -6.26 -14.94 -6.07
C ALA A 15 -4.83 -15.49 -6.24
N THR A 16 -4.01 -15.40 -5.20
CA THR A 16 -2.59 -15.82 -5.22
C THR A 16 -2.25 -16.60 -3.96
N LEU A 17 -1.08 -17.25 -3.93
CA LEU A 17 -0.60 -17.95 -2.75
C LEU A 17 -0.49 -17.01 -1.53
N LEU A 18 -0.08 -15.76 -1.74
CA LEU A 18 -0.02 -14.77 -0.66
C LEU A 18 -1.42 -14.44 -0.09
N HIS A 19 -2.43 -14.32 -0.96
CA HIS A 19 -3.82 -14.14 -0.53
C HIS A 19 -4.33 -15.36 0.25
N TYR A 20 -4.01 -16.57 -0.23
CA TYR A 20 -4.39 -17.79 0.44
C TYR A 20 -3.75 -17.91 1.83
N LEU A 21 -2.46 -17.55 1.94
CA LEU A 21 -1.74 -17.49 3.21
C LEU A 21 -2.40 -16.49 4.17
N ALA A 22 -2.72 -15.29 3.69
CA ALA A 22 -3.41 -14.27 4.49
C ALA A 22 -4.74 -14.77 5.08
N VAL A 23 -5.59 -15.41 4.27
CA VAL A 23 -6.85 -16.01 4.78
C VAL A 23 -6.56 -17.10 5.80
N THR A 24 -5.56 -17.95 5.54
CA THR A 24 -5.21 -19.07 6.42
C THR A 24 -4.72 -18.60 7.79
N LEU A 25 -3.91 -17.55 7.83
CA LEU A 25 -3.46 -16.95 9.08
C LEU A 25 -4.61 -16.29 9.84
N GLU A 26 -5.54 -15.63 9.14
CA GLU A 26 -6.73 -15.05 9.78
C GLU A 26 -7.66 -16.08 10.44
N GLU A 27 -7.74 -17.28 9.88
CA GLU A 27 -8.59 -18.36 10.38
C GLU A 27 -7.92 -19.13 11.53
N ASN A 28 -6.62 -19.40 11.41
CA ASN A 28 -5.93 -20.35 12.29
C ASN A 28 -4.99 -19.70 13.30
N GLN A 29 -4.37 -18.56 12.98
CA GLN A 29 -3.27 -17.95 13.76
C GLN A 29 -3.31 -16.42 13.69
N LYS A 30 -4.30 -15.82 14.35
CA LYS A 30 -4.56 -14.37 14.29
C LYS A 30 -3.43 -13.51 14.88
N GLU A 31 -2.66 -14.06 15.81
CA GLU A 31 -1.50 -13.38 16.41
C GLU A 31 -0.42 -13.03 15.39
N LEU A 32 -0.22 -13.87 14.37
CA LEU A 32 0.80 -13.66 13.33
C LEU A 32 0.42 -12.60 12.31
N ILE A 33 -0.82 -12.10 12.32
CA ILE A 33 -1.30 -11.11 11.37
C ILE A 33 -0.53 -9.79 11.52
N ASN A 34 -0.24 -9.41 12.76
CA ASN A 34 0.39 -8.14 13.11
C ASN A 34 1.85 -8.32 13.55
N PHE A 35 2.56 -9.31 12.99
CA PHE A 35 3.95 -9.60 13.34
C PHE A 35 4.90 -8.39 13.21
N MET A 36 4.53 -7.39 12.39
CA MET A 36 5.29 -6.15 12.24
C MET A 36 5.32 -5.30 13.52
N ASP A 37 4.32 -5.43 14.40
CA ASP A 37 4.28 -4.71 15.67
C ASP A 37 5.42 -5.16 16.61
N GLU A 38 5.89 -6.40 16.45
CA GLU A 38 7.05 -6.95 17.18
C GLU A 38 8.39 -6.48 16.59
N LEU A 39 8.38 -5.80 15.43
CA LEU A 39 9.56 -5.37 14.67
C LEU A 39 9.58 -3.84 14.44
N PRO A 40 9.45 -3.00 15.48
CA PRO A 40 9.25 -1.55 15.31
C PRO A 40 10.45 -0.81 14.68
N HIS A 41 11.65 -1.39 14.72
CA HIS A 41 12.86 -0.78 14.20
C HIS A 41 13.23 -1.25 12.78
N LEU A 42 12.51 -2.23 12.23
CA LEU A 42 12.88 -2.90 10.98
C LEU A 42 12.96 -1.92 9.80
N GLU A 43 11.96 -1.04 9.64
CA GLU A 43 11.97 -0.07 8.53
C GLU A 43 13.14 0.91 8.62
N SER A 44 13.50 1.33 9.84
CA SER A 44 14.65 2.20 10.06
C SER A 44 15.95 1.48 9.76
N ALA A 45 16.09 0.22 10.20
CA ALA A 45 17.25 -0.61 9.91
C ALA A 45 17.42 -0.86 8.40
N ALA A 46 16.32 -1.04 7.66
CA ALA A 46 16.33 -1.20 6.20
C ALA A 46 16.86 0.02 5.42
N ARG A 47 16.88 1.22 6.04
CA ARG A 47 17.36 2.47 5.43
C ARG A 47 18.82 2.80 5.77
N VAL A 48 19.39 2.15 6.78
CA VAL A 48 20.75 2.44 7.25
C VAL A 48 21.74 1.51 6.58
N SER A 49 22.81 2.06 6.00
CA SER A 49 23.90 1.21 5.50
C SER A 49 24.88 0.85 6.60
N VAL A 50 24.99 -0.45 6.89
CA VAL A 50 25.90 -0.96 7.93
C VAL A 50 27.35 -0.65 7.57
N VAL A 51 27.72 -0.75 6.30
CA VAL A 51 29.07 -0.44 5.80
C VAL A 51 29.46 1.00 6.13
N THR A 52 28.56 1.96 5.90
CA THR A 52 28.79 3.36 6.22
C THR A 52 28.96 3.58 7.72
N VAL A 53 28.14 2.93 8.55
CA VAL A 53 28.26 3.01 10.01
C VAL A 53 29.62 2.49 10.47
N MET A 54 30.05 1.32 9.99
CA MET A 54 31.36 0.75 10.34
C MET A 54 32.51 1.65 9.89
N ALA A 55 32.41 2.24 8.70
CA ALA A 55 33.40 3.18 8.20
C ALA A 55 33.50 4.44 9.07
N SER A 56 32.36 5.02 9.49
CA SER A 56 32.33 6.16 10.39
C SER A 56 32.96 5.86 11.76
N VAL A 57 32.70 4.67 12.32
CA VAL A 57 33.31 4.24 13.58
C VAL A 57 34.82 4.07 13.44
N ASN A 58 35.28 3.47 12.35
CA ASN A 58 36.71 3.33 12.06
C ASN A 58 37.39 4.70 11.89
N ASN A 59 36.78 5.63 11.16
CA ASN A 59 37.30 6.98 10.98
C ASN A 59 37.42 7.73 12.31
N LEU A 60 36.44 7.58 13.20
CA LEU A 60 36.48 8.16 14.54
C LEU A 60 37.64 7.59 15.38
N ALA A 61 37.81 6.27 15.36
CA ALA A 61 38.91 5.60 16.08
C ALA A 61 40.29 6.00 15.54
N THR A 62 40.44 6.04 14.22
CA THR A 62 41.67 6.48 13.55
C THR A 62 41.99 7.94 13.87
N GLY A 63 40.98 8.83 13.88
CA GLY A 63 41.15 10.23 14.24
C GLY A 63 41.69 10.42 15.65
N VAL A 64 41.16 9.69 16.64
CA VAL A 64 41.70 9.72 18.02
C VAL A 64 43.13 9.16 18.07
N SER A 65 43.44 8.11 17.29
CA SER A 65 44.81 7.59 17.20
C SER A 65 45.80 8.62 16.67
N HIS A 66 45.43 9.34 15.60
CA HIS A 66 46.29 10.39 15.03
C HIS A 66 46.55 11.51 16.04
N ILE A 67 45.54 11.94 16.81
CA ILE A 67 45.72 12.95 17.86
C ILE A 67 46.72 12.43 18.91
N ARG A 68 46.60 11.16 19.33
CA ARG A 68 47.51 10.55 20.30
C ARG A 68 48.95 10.49 19.79
N GLU A 69 49.13 10.11 18.53
CA GLU A 69 50.43 10.05 17.87
C GLU A 69 51.07 11.44 17.76
N GLU A 70 50.29 12.45 17.40
CA GLU A 70 50.74 13.85 17.32
C GLU A 70 51.15 14.39 18.70
N ILE A 71 50.34 14.14 19.74
CA ILE A 71 50.70 14.49 21.13
C ILE A 71 52.03 13.86 21.52
N HIS A 72 52.23 12.58 21.19
CA HIS A 72 53.46 11.86 21.52
C HIS A 72 54.66 12.39 20.73
N ALA A 73 54.48 12.77 19.46
CA ALA A 73 55.53 13.39 18.65
C ALA A 73 55.91 14.78 19.21
N LEU A 74 54.94 15.64 19.48
CA LEU A 74 55.15 16.99 20.01
C LEU A 74 55.82 16.96 21.39
N LYS A 75 55.44 16.03 22.28
CA LYS A 75 56.11 15.85 23.59
C LYS A 75 57.62 15.59 23.50
N LYS A 76 58.12 15.10 22.36
CA LYS A 76 59.56 14.84 22.13
C LYS A 76 60.32 16.06 21.63
N ILE A 77 59.63 17.09 21.16
CA ILE A 77 60.25 18.30 20.60
C ILE A 77 60.60 19.26 21.74
N LYS A 78 61.88 19.60 21.89
CA LYS A 78 62.38 20.44 23.00
C LYS A 78 62.04 21.94 22.89
N LYS A 79 61.56 22.40 21.74
CA LYS A 79 61.18 23.80 21.48
C LYS A 79 59.78 23.84 20.86
N LEU A 80 58.74 23.69 21.68
CA LEU A 80 57.40 24.16 21.28
C LEU A 80 57.38 25.68 21.30
N GLN A 81 56.51 26.29 20.48
CA GLN A 81 56.32 27.74 20.53
C GLN A 81 55.78 28.16 21.90
N ASN A 82 56.23 29.31 22.42
CA ASN A 82 55.91 29.78 23.78
C ASN A 82 54.40 29.95 24.08
N ASN A 83 53.52 29.84 23.08
CA ASN A 83 52.08 29.99 23.23
C ASN A 83 51.29 28.78 22.70
N ASP A 84 51.97 27.67 22.40
CA ASP A 84 51.34 26.44 21.92
C ASP A 84 50.81 25.61 23.10
N ARG A 85 49.48 25.38 23.11
CA ARG A 85 48.78 24.60 24.13
C ARG A 85 48.17 23.31 23.59
N PHE A 86 48.58 22.87 22.39
CA PHE A 86 47.99 21.70 21.75
C PHE A 86 48.08 20.44 22.63
N VAL A 87 49.27 20.16 23.17
CA VAL A 87 49.52 18.95 24.00
C VAL A 87 48.68 18.94 25.28
N GLU A 88 48.49 20.11 25.92
CA GLU A 88 47.68 20.27 27.13
C GLU A 88 46.21 20.00 26.83
N VAL A 89 45.64 20.76 25.89
CA VAL A 89 44.21 20.69 25.56
C VAL A 89 43.83 19.36 24.91
N MET A 90 44.61 18.88 23.95
CA MET A 90 44.30 17.63 23.26
C MET A 90 44.63 16.40 24.11
N GLY A 91 45.56 16.51 25.07
CA GLY A 91 45.82 15.46 26.05
C GLY A 91 44.57 15.15 26.89
N GLU A 92 43.99 16.19 27.50
CA GLU A 92 42.75 16.07 28.27
C GLU A 92 41.59 15.58 27.41
N PHE A 93 41.47 16.10 26.18
CA PHE A 93 40.44 15.66 25.23
C PHE A 93 40.53 14.17 24.90
N VAL A 94 41.73 13.66 24.61
CA VAL A 94 41.94 12.24 24.32
C VAL A 94 41.56 11.38 25.53
N GLU A 95 42.04 11.73 26.73
CA GLU A 95 41.67 11.00 27.97
C GLU A 95 40.16 10.96 28.20
N PHE A 96 39.46 12.05 27.88
CA PHE A 96 38.01 12.14 28.00
C PHE A 96 37.25 11.32 26.93
N ILE A 97 37.68 11.36 25.67
CA ILE A 97 36.92 10.79 24.54
C ILE A 97 37.23 9.30 24.27
N GLU A 98 38.43 8.85 24.62
CA GLU A 98 38.95 7.50 24.37
C GLU A 98 38.01 6.37 24.88
N PRO A 99 37.44 6.43 26.10
CA PRO A 99 36.52 5.40 26.58
C PRO A 99 35.24 5.31 25.73
N THR A 100 34.74 6.47 25.28
CA THR A 100 33.52 6.55 24.46
C THR A 100 33.75 5.94 23.08
N VAL A 101 34.86 6.29 22.43
CA VAL A 101 35.22 5.75 21.09
C VAL A 101 35.48 4.24 21.17
N THR A 102 36.14 3.79 22.23
CA THR A 102 36.36 2.36 22.50
C THR A 102 35.02 1.62 22.63
N LYS A 103 34.09 2.15 23.43
CA LYS A 103 32.75 1.56 23.60
C LYS A 103 31.98 1.51 22.28
N ILE A 104 32.02 2.56 21.47
CA ILE A 104 31.35 2.60 20.16
C ILE A 104 31.94 1.53 19.22
N ARG A 105 33.27 1.38 19.20
CA ARG A 105 33.95 0.36 18.41
C ARG A 105 33.53 -1.05 18.82
N ASP A 106 33.42 -1.30 20.12
CA ASP A 106 33.07 -2.63 20.63
C ASP A 106 31.59 -2.96 20.34
N LEU A 107 30.70 -1.96 20.45
CA LEU A 107 29.30 -2.09 20.01
C LEU A 107 29.20 -2.35 18.51
N ALA A 108 29.98 -1.67 17.69
CA ALA A 108 30.00 -1.86 16.24
C ALA A 108 30.45 -3.29 15.88
N LYS A 109 31.50 -3.80 16.52
CA LYS A 109 31.93 -5.21 16.34
C LYS A 109 30.84 -6.20 16.74
N LYS A 110 30.18 -5.97 17.87
CA LYS A 110 29.09 -6.82 18.34
C LYS A 110 27.93 -6.81 17.33
N LEU A 111 27.52 -5.63 16.87
CA LEU A 111 26.47 -5.46 15.86
C LEU A 111 26.81 -6.21 14.57
N ASP A 112 28.03 -6.07 14.05
CA ASP A 112 28.49 -6.77 12.84
C ASP A 112 28.35 -8.29 13.00
N ASN A 113 28.75 -8.84 14.15
CA ASN A 113 28.63 -10.27 14.41
C ASN A 113 27.16 -10.72 14.54
N GLU A 114 26.31 -9.97 15.24
CA GLU A 114 24.89 -10.30 15.38
C GLU A 114 24.16 -10.26 14.04
N LEU A 115 24.48 -9.30 13.17
CA LEU A 115 23.91 -9.21 11.82
C LEU A 115 24.35 -10.39 10.93
N LYS A 116 25.62 -10.81 11.02
CA LYS A 116 26.09 -12.01 10.31
C LYS A 116 25.39 -13.27 10.79
N GLN A 117 25.22 -13.43 12.10
CA GLN A 117 24.48 -14.55 12.68
C GLN A 117 23.02 -14.56 12.26
N LEU A 118 22.37 -13.39 12.21
CA LEU A 118 21.01 -13.25 11.72
C LEU A 118 20.87 -13.73 10.27
N LEU A 119 21.77 -13.32 9.37
CA LEU A 119 21.74 -13.76 7.98
C LEU A 119 21.92 -15.28 7.87
N VAL A 120 22.88 -15.85 8.59
CA VAL A 120 23.09 -17.31 8.62
C VAL A 120 21.85 -18.04 9.15
N TYR A 121 21.20 -17.51 10.18
CA TYR A 121 19.99 -18.10 10.74
C TYR A 121 18.84 -18.21 9.72
N TYR A 122 18.71 -17.22 8.84
CA TYR A 122 17.74 -17.22 7.74
C TYR A 122 18.25 -17.91 6.46
N GLY A 123 19.45 -18.50 6.49
CA GLY A 123 20.04 -19.22 5.36
C GLY A 123 20.67 -18.33 4.28
N GLU A 124 20.88 -17.05 4.57
CA GLU A 124 21.56 -16.09 3.69
C GLU A 124 23.09 -16.18 3.88
N ASP A 125 23.86 -15.92 2.83
CA ASP A 125 25.33 -15.78 2.93
C ASP A 125 25.69 -14.35 3.36
N PRO A 126 26.30 -14.14 4.54
CA PRO A 126 26.70 -12.81 5.00
C PRO A 126 27.76 -12.11 4.13
N SER A 127 28.40 -12.85 3.23
CA SER A 127 29.41 -12.31 2.31
C SER A 127 28.79 -11.63 1.08
N SER A 128 27.61 -12.10 0.66
CA SER A 128 26.90 -11.58 -0.50
C SER A 128 25.67 -10.74 -0.15
N THR A 129 25.02 -11.04 0.97
CA THR A 129 23.78 -10.41 1.38
C THR A 129 24.05 -9.29 2.37
N LYS A 130 23.63 -8.07 2.02
CA LYS A 130 23.73 -6.92 2.94
C LYS A 130 22.58 -6.96 3.94
N PRO A 131 22.82 -6.68 5.24
CA PRO A 131 21.74 -6.68 6.23
C PRO A 131 20.60 -5.72 5.88
N GLU A 132 20.91 -4.52 5.37
CA GLU A 132 19.88 -3.57 4.95
C GLU A 132 18.97 -4.10 3.84
N ASP A 133 19.48 -4.90 2.92
CA ASP A 133 18.69 -5.47 1.83
C ASP A 133 17.82 -6.64 2.34
N PHE A 134 18.33 -7.43 3.28
CA PHE A 134 17.53 -8.42 3.99
C PHE A 134 16.37 -7.78 4.77
N PHE A 135 16.61 -6.67 5.47
CA PHE A 135 15.53 -5.95 6.16
C PHE A 135 14.51 -5.37 5.17
N LYS A 136 14.94 -4.82 4.03
CA LYS A 136 14.03 -4.36 2.96
C LYS A 136 13.16 -5.49 2.42
N LEU A 137 13.69 -6.70 2.31
CA LEU A 137 12.92 -7.86 1.88
C LEU A 137 11.74 -8.12 2.83
N ILE A 138 11.99 -8.11 4.15
CA ILE A 138 10.94 -8.32 5.16
C ILE A 138 9.91 -7.19 5.13
N VAL A 139 10.36 -5.93 5.05
CA VAL A 139 9.47 -4.76 4.93
C VAL A 139 8.59 -4.87 3.68
N SER A 140 9.17 -5.27 2.54
CA SER A 140 8.43 -5.45 1.29
C SER A 140 7.41 -6.57 1.40
N PHE A 141 7.79 -7.70 2.00
CA PHE A 141 6.88 -8.81 2.28
C PHE A 141 5.70 -8.35 3.14
N ALA A 142 5.95 -7.61 4.22
CA ALA A 142 4.90 -7.09 5.09
C ALA A 142 3.91 -6.18 4.34
N SER A 143 4.43 -5.30 3.49
CA SER A 143 3.60 -4.45 2.62
C SER A 143 2.72 -5.26 1.68
N TYR A 144 3.29 -6.27 1.00
CA TYR A 144 2.53 -7.14 0.11
C TYR A 144 1.50 -7.98 0.86
N PHE A 145 1.84 -8.45 2.06
CA PHE A 145 0.93 -9.21 2.92
C PHE A 145 -0.26 -8.35 3.37
N ALA A 146 -0.01 -7.13 3.85
CA ALA A 146 -1.06 -6.19 4.22
C ALA A 146 -1.98 -5.85 3.03
N LYS A 147 -1.41 -5.63 1.84
CA LYS A 147 -2.18 -5.42 0.61
C LYS A 147 -3.07 -6.62 0.26
N ALA A 148 -2.52 -7.83 0.30
CA ALA A 148 -3.28 -9.06 0.02
C ALA A 148 -4.46 -9.24 1.01
N ARG A 149 -4.28 -8.85 2.27
CA ARG A 149 -5.35 -8.85 3.27
C ARG A 149 -6.48 -7.86 2.92
N MET A 150 -6.13 -6.63 2.56
CA MET A 150 -7.11 -5.64 2.12
C MET A 150 -7.89 -6.13 0.89
N GLU A 151 -7.18 -6.69 -0.11
CA GLU A 151 -7.79 -7.23 -1.33
C GLU A 151 -8.74 -8.39 -1.02
N ASN A 152 -8.37 -9.30 -0.11
CA ASN A 152 -9.24 -10.37 0.38
C ASN A 152 -10.51 -9.83 1.05
N GLU A 153 -10.40 -8.80 1.89
CA GLU A 153 -11.54 -8.20 2.58
C GLU A 153 -12.51 -7.53 1.59
N GLU A 154 -11.97 -6.82 0.60
CA GLU A 154 -12.78 -6.23 -0.47
C GLU A 154 -13.54 -7.28 -1.28
N LEU A 155 -12.88 -8.38 -1.64
CA LEU A 155 -13.51 -9.49 -2.36
C LEU A 155 -14.62 -10.14 -1.53
N ARG A 156 -14.39 -10.35 -0.22
CA ARG A 156 -15.41 -10.86 0.70
C ARG A 156 -16.63 -9.93 0.77
N LYS A 157 -16.41 -8.62 0.93
CA LYS A 157 -17.48 -7.59 0.96
C LYS A 157 -18.26 -7.52 -0.35
N LYS A 158 -17.58 -7.66 -1.50
CA LYS A 158 -18.24 -7.67 -2.83
C LYS A 158 -19.12 -8.92 -2.99
N ALA A 159 -18.59 -10.10 -2.63
CA ALA A 159 -19.33 -11.36 -2.71
C ALA A 159 -20.56 -11.38 -1.79
N GLU A 160 -20.45 -10.82 -0.57
CA GLU A 160 -21.58 -10.72 0.35
C GLU A 160 -22.70 -9.81 -0.19
N LYS A 161 -22.34 -8.62 -0.71
CA LYS A 161 -23.31 -7.71 -1.33
C LYS A 161 -24.00 -8.32 -2.54
N GLU A 162 -23.28 -9.10 -3.35
CA GLU A 162 -23.86 -9.77 -4.51
C GLU A 162 -24.86 -10.86 -4.09
N ARG A 163 -24.49 -11.70 -3.11
CA ARG A 163 -25.39 -12.69 -2.52
C ARG A 163 -26.63 -12.06 -1.89
N GLU A 164 -26.50 -10.92 -1.21
CA GLU A 164 -27.63 -10.20 -0.64
C GLU A 164 -28.56 -9.65 -1.73
N ARG A 165 -28.02 -9.08 -2.81
CA ARG A 165 -28.79 -8.63 -3.97
C ARG A 165 -29.55 -9.77 -4.63
N GLU A 166 -28.90 -10.92 -4.78
CA GLU A 166 -29.53 -12.12 -5.34
C GLU A 166 -30.64 -12.65 -4.43
N ARG A 167 -30.40 -12.74 -3.12
CA ARG A 167 -31.42 -13.11 -2.13
C ARG A 167 -32.62 -12.16 -2.18
N ASN A 168 -32.39 -10.85 -2.22
CA ASN A 168 -33.47 -9.86 -2.29
C ASN A 168 -34.24 -9.93 -3.62
N ARG A 169 -33.58 -10.28 -4.73
CA ARG A 169 -34.26 -10.56 -6.02
C ARG A 169 -35.15 -11.80 -5.94
N LEU A 170 -34.71 -12.86 -5.28
CA LEU A 170 -35.48 -14.08 -5.11
C LEU A 170 -36.67 -13.90 -4.16
N VAL A 171 -36.50 -13.11 -3.09
CA VAL A 171 -37.58 -12.81 -2.13
C VAL A 171 -38.62 -11.84 -2.72
N ASN A 172 -38.21 -10.88 -3.56
CA ASN A 172 -39.14 -9.96 -4.23
C ASN A 172 -39.84 -10.56 -5.46
N ARG A 173 -39.46 -11.76 -5.90
CA ARG A 173 -40.26 -12.56 -6.85
C ARG A 173 -41.44 -13.17 -6.07
N ARG A 174 -42.58 -12.46 -6.04
CA ARG A 174 -43.85 -13.06 -5.57
C ARG A 174 -44.12 -14.35 -6.37
N PRO A 175 -44.67 -15.40 -5.74
CA PRO A 175 -45.22 -16.52 -6.50
C PRO A 175 -46.47 -15.99 -7.22
N SER A 176 -46.33 -15.63 -8.50
CA SER A 176 -47.49 -15.50 -9.38
C SER A 176 -47.96 -16.91 -9.70
N ASP A 177 -49.20 -17.18 -9.31
CA ASP A 177 -49.89 -18.46 -9.40
C ASP A 177 -49.69 -19.19 -10.74
N THR A 178 -49.51 -20.51 -10.58
CA THR A 178 -49.96 -21.60 -11.44
C THR A 178 -50.34 -21.28 -12.91
N SER A 179 -49.55 -21.90 -13.81
CA SER A 179 -50.01 -22.50 -15.08
C SER A 179 -51.02 -21.73 -15.95
N SER A 180 -50.53 -21.13 -17.03
CA SER A 180 -51.22 -21.22 -18.32
C SER A 180 -50.23 -21.17 -19.47
N VAL A 181 -50.12 -22.30 -20.16
CA VAL A 181 -49.67 -22.40 -21.54
C VAL A 181 -50.46 -21.38 -22.38
N SER A 182 -49.81 -20.40 -22.99
CA SER A 182 -50.22 -19.86 -24.30
C SER A 182 -49.26 -18.79 -24.82
N SER A 183 -48.74 -19.06 -26.02
CA SER A 183 -48.48 -18.12 -27.14
C SER A 183 -47.88 -16.73 -26.85
N SER A 184 -46.65 -16.56 -27.35
CA SER A 184 -46.23 -15.43 -28.19
C SER A 184 -47.23 -14.28 -28.37
N ILE A 185 -46.89 -13.08 -27.89
CA ILE A 185 -47.10 -11.78 -28.55
C ILE A 185 -46.32 -10.72 -27.78
N ALA A 186 -45.59 -9.89 -28.53
CA ALA A 186 -44.83 -8.75 -28.05
C ALA A 186 -45.73 -7.75 -27.28
N GLY A 187 -45.30 -7.30 -26.10
CA GLY A 187 -46.02 -6.28 -25.32
C GLY A 187 -46.00 -6.42 -23.81
N LYS A 188 -45.00 -7.09 -23.20
CA LYS A 188 -44.90 -7.33 -21.74
C LYS A 188 -44.47 -6.10 -20.90
N GLY A 189 -44.65 -4.89 -21.42
CA GLY A 189 -44.31 -3.64 -20.73
C GLY A 189 -45.53 -2.79 -20.38
N ASP A 190 -46.49 -2.70 -21.31
CA ASP A 190 -47.63 -1.78 -21.19
C ASP A 190 -48.64 -2.18 -20.12
N PHE A 191 -48.76 -3.49 -19.81
CA PHE A 191 -49.70 -3.94 -18.78
C PHE A 191 -49.23 -3.58 -17.36
N ASP A 192 -47.93 -3.74 -17.08
CA ASP A 192 -47.37 -3.40 -15.76
C ASP A 192 -47.33 -1.88 -15.53
N ASP A 193 -47.11 -1.08 -16.59
CA ASP A 193 -47.19 0.38 -16.51
C ASP A 193 -48.64 0.87 -16.31
N ALA A 194 -49.63 0.27 -16.97
CA ALA A 194 -51.05 0.59 -16.75
C ALA A 194 -51.53 0.22 -15.33
N ILE A 195 -51.04 -0.88 -14.77
CA ILE A 195 -51.33 -1.28 -13.38
C ILE A 195 -50.69 -0.30 -12.38
N ARG A 196 -49.49 0.20 -12.67
CA ARG A 196 -48.80 1.21 -11.85
C ARG A 196 -49.53 2.55 -11.86
N GLU A 197 -50.13 2.92 -12.99
CA GLU A 197 -50.94 4.14 -13.16
C GLU A 197 -52.30 4.05 -12.46
N LEU A 198 -52.95 2.89 -12.46
CA LEU A 198 -54.16 2.64 -11.67
C LEU A 198 -53.91 2.72 -10.16
N ARG A 199 -52.71 2.33 -9.70
CA ARG A 199 -52.30 2.38 -8.29
C ARG A 199 -51.88 3.77 -7.82
N SER A 200 -51.50 4.66 -8.74
CA SER A 200 -51.08 6.04 -8.44
C SER A 200 -52.23 7.06 -8.49
N GLY A 201 -53.43 6.66 -8.92
CA GLY A 201 -54.65 7.47 -8.84
C GLY A 201 -54.67 8.71 -9.74
N LEU A 202 -53.74 8.84 -10.68
CA LEU A 202 -53.64 10.02 -11.54
C LEU A 202 -54.50 9.86 -12.81
N ARG A 203 -55.78 10.20 -12.73
CA ARG A 203 -56.62 10.36 -13.93
C ARG A 203 -56.19 11.62 -14.69
N ARG A 204 -55.35 11.49 -15.73
CA ARG A 204 -55.17 12.55 -16.73
C ARG A 204 -56.34 12.53 -17.72
N GLY A 205 -56.94 13.70 -17.89
CA GLY A 205 -58.10 13.95 -18.73
C GLY A 205 -57.87 13.60 -20.20
N ARG A 206 -58.95 13.10 -20.80
CA ARG A 206 -59.10 12.66 -22.18
C ARG A 206 -58.97 13.85 -23.16
N GLY A 207 -57.90 13.89 -23.96
CA GLY A 207 -57.84 14.68 -25.19
C GLY A 207 -58.14 13.76 -26.39
N ARG A 208 -59.19 14.06 -27.16
CA ARG A 208 -59.61 13.30 -28.35
C ARG A 208 -58.56 13.41 -29.49
N PRO A 209 -58.41 12.39 -30.36
CA PRO A 209 -57.52 12.48 -31.53
C PRO A 209 -58.18 13.31 -32.64
N VAL A 210 -57.43 14.22 -33.26
CA VAL A 210 -57.83 14.93 -34.48
C VAL A 210 -57.40 14.08 -35.69
N SER A 211 -58.34 13.85 -36.60
CA SER A 211 -58.19 13.05 -37.81
C SER A 211 -57.23 13.68 -38.83
N LYS A 212 -56.45 12.82 -39.51
CA LYS A 212 -55.62 13.12 -40.69
C LYS A 212 -56.48 13.61 -41.87
N VAL A 213 -56.23 14.83 -42.34
CA VAL A 213 -56.65 15.32 -43.67
C VAL A 213 -55.62 16.37 -44.12
N PHE A 214 -54.83 16.03 -45.16
CA PHE A 214 -53.99 16.91 -46.00
C PHE A 214 -52.76 17.54 -45.28
N MET A 215 -51.58 17.73 -45.86
CA MET A 215 -51.11 17.69 -47.25
C MET A 215 -49.58 17.57 -47.18
N ASP A 216 -48.98 16.79 -48.09
CA ASP A 216 -47.54 16.78 -48.38
C ASP A 216 -47.02 18.19 -48.69
N VAL A 217 -45.79 18.51 -48.28
CA VAL A 217 -44.74 19.14 -49.10
C VAL A 217 -43.38 18.98 -48.38
N GLN A 218 -42.47 18.27 -49.06
CA GLN A 218 -41.00 18.44 -49.25
C GLN A 218 -40.25 19.48 -48.39
N VAL A 219 -38.93 19.45 -48.15
CA VAL A 219 -37.73 18.62 -48.39
C VAL A 219 -36.65 19.36 -47.55
N GLU A 220 -35.54 18.67 -47.26
CA GLU A 220 -34.26 19.16 -46.73
C GLU A 220 -33.91 20.65 -46.88
N GLU A 221 -33.25 21.22 -45.86
CA GLU A 221 -31.81 21.56 -45.87
C GLU A 221 -31.47 22.47 -44.67
N SER A 222 -30.33 22.21 -44.03
CA SER A 222 -29.56 23.22 -43.26
C SER A 222 -28.71 24.04 -44.25
N PRO A 223 -27.96 25.13 -43.93
CA PRO A 223 -27.60 25.68 -42.61
C PRO A 223 -27.50 27.24 -42.52
N ASN A 224 -26.98 27.71 -41.37
CA ASN A 224 -26.31 29.01 -41.09
C ASN A 224 -27.15 30.30 -40.93
N SER A 225 -27.06 30.92 -39.74
CA SER A 225 -26.14 32.07 -39.56
C SER A 225 -25.99 32.50 -38.09
N LEU A 226 -24.73 32.71 -37.72
CA LEU A 226 -24.15 33.76 -36.87
C LEU A 226 -25.09 34.60 -35.99
N ALA A 227 -24.78 34.66 -34.69
CA ALA A 227 -24.54 35.93 -34.00
C ALA A 227 -23.88 35.69 -32.63
N SER A 228 -22.60 36.03 -32.55
CA SER A 228 -21.87 36.29 -31.33
C SER A 228 -22.42 37.56 -30.67
N SER A 229 -22.60 37.55 -29.36
CA SER A 229 -22.20 38.60 -28.39
C SER A 229 -23.04 38.50 -27.12
N ASN A 230 -22.39 38.30 -25.98
CA ASN A 230 -22.36 39.29 -24.91
C ASN A 230 -21.47 38.80 -23.76
N LEU A 231 -20.33 39.47 -23.64
CA LEU A 231 -19.49 39.56 -22.45
C LEU A 231 -19.97 40.79 -21.66
N THR A 232 -20.35 40.55 -20.41
CA THR A 232 -20.33 41.50 -19.28
C THR A 232 -20.08 40.62 -18.06
N GLU A 233 -18.91 40.75 -17.41
CA GLU A 233 -18.72 41.46 -16.12
C GLU A 233 -19.69 40.98 -15.02
N ASN A 234 -19.33 40.74 -13.76
CA ASN A 234 -18.12 40.86 -12.95
C ASN A 234 -18.57 40.31 -11.57
N PHE A 235 -17.68 39.60 -10.86
CA PHE A 235 -17.25 39.81 -9.47
C PHE A 235 -16.79 38.50 -8.83
#